data_AF-A0A820AB83-F1
#
_entry.id   AF-A0A820AB83-F1
#
_cell.length_a   1.000
_cell.length_b   1.000
_cell.length_c   1.000
_cell.angle_alpha   90.00
_cell.angle_beta   90.00
_cell.angle_gamma   90.00
#
_symmetry.space_group_name_H-M   'P 1'
#
loop_
_entity.id
_entity.type
_entity.pdbx_description
1 polymer ?
#
loop_
_entity_poly.entity_id
_entity_poly.type
_entity_poly.pdbx_seq_one_letter_code
_entity_poly.pdbx_strand_id
1 'polypeptide(L)'
;QLKRLLPEYELTQEKKNLYKCLTITTDARKLIGKLDMKSLQELRLVTKAEKPVEDTLAAIIMILKSSTADITWQEGAKRQLANLDKFMEETQLFDKTNLISVIIDKVQLENISLNQTSYYNTVLTLYKWV
;
A
#
# COMPACT_ATOMS: atom_id res chain seq x y z
N GLN A 1 -9.84 -36.97 9.00
CA GLN A 1 -10.48 -35.68 8.63
C GLN A 1 -11.06 -34.90 9.83
N LEU A 2 -11.24 -35.51 11.01
CA LEU A 2 -11.80 -34.85 12.22
C LEU A 2 -10.86 -33.86 12.96
N LYS A 3 -9.54 -33.91 12.73
CA LYS A 3 -8.56 -33.04 13.42
C LYS A 3 -8.73 -31.54 13.12
N ARG A 4 -9.45 -31.17 12.05
CA ARG A 4 -9.65 -29.76 11.64
C ARG A 4 -10.80 -29.04 12.37
N LEU A 5 -11.64 -29.80 13.08
CA LEU A 5 -12.83 -29.30 13.80
C LEU A 5 -12.58 -29.17 15.31
N LEU A 6 -11.35 -29.40 15.77
CA LEU A 6 -10.98 -29.22 17.16
C LEU A 6 -10.73 -27.72 17.41
N PRO A 7 -11.25 -27.14 18.51
CA PRO A 7 -10.99 -25.74 18.87
C PRO A 7 -9.49 -25.42 18.93
N GLU A 8 -8.68 -26.40 19.31
CA GLU A 8 -7.21 -26.32 19.34
C GLU A 8 -6.58 -26.16 17.94
N TYR A 9 -7.18 -26.75 16.92
CA TYR A 9 -6.75 -26.59 15.52
C TYR A 9 -7.13 -25.21 14.98
N GLU A 10 -8.33 -24.73 15.30
CA GLU A 10 -8.78 -23.37 14.95
C GLU A 10 -7.88 -22.32 15.62
N LEU A 11 -7.61 -22.45 16.92
CA LEU A 11 -6.66 -21.60 17.67
C LEU A 11 -5.24 -21.65 17.08
N THR A 12 -4.77 -22.83 16.66
CA THR A 12 -3.44 -22.97 16.05
C THR A 12 -3.38 -22.32 14.68
N GLN A 13 -4.44 -22.48 13.87
CA GLN A 13 -4.55 -21.86 12.55
C GLN A 13 -4.69 -20.34 12.65
N GLU A 14 -5.49 -19.86 13.60
CA GLU A 14 -5.63 -18.43 13.90
C GLU A 14 -4.31 -17.82 14.34
N LYS A 15 -3.60 -18.44 15.31
CA LYS A 15 -2.24 -18.02 15.70
C LYS A 15 -1.29 -17.99 14.51
N LYS A 16 -1.29 -19.03 13.67
CA LYS A 16 -0.46 -19.09 12.46
C LYS A 16 -0.80 -17.97 11.47
N ASN A 17 -2.08 -17.66 11.30
CA ASN A 17 -2.53 -16.55 10.46
C ASN A 17 -2.09 -15.20 11.05
N LEU A 18 -2.20 -15.00 12.37
CA LEU A 18 -1.72 -13.81 13.06
C LEU A 18 -0.21 -13.61 12.88
N TYR A 19 0.60 -14.66 13.07
CA TYR A 19 2.05 -14.60 12.83
C TYR A 19 2.37 -14.24 11.38
N LYS A 20 1.70 -14.86 10.40
CA LYS A 20 1.88 -14.52 8.98
C LYS A 20 1.53 -13.06 8.69
N CYS A 21 0.38 -12.58 9.18
CA CYS A 21 -0.01 -11.18 9.02
C CYS A 21 1.02 -10.24 9.67
N LEU A 22 1.50 -10.57 10.87
CA LEU A 22 2.53 -9.77 11.56
C LEU A 22 3.83 -9.69 10.76
N THR A 23 4.28 -10.81 10.19
CA THR A 23 5.45 -10.84 9.32
C THR A 23 5.24 -9.98 8.08
N ILE A 24 4.11 -10.13 7.39
CA ILE A 24 3.77 -9.33 6.20
C ILE A 24 3.73 -7.84 6.53
N THR A 25 3.06 -7.43 7.61
CA THR A 25 2.99 -6.02 8.03
C THR A 25 4.37 -5.46 8.42
N THR A 26 5.21 -6.28 9.04
CA THR A 26 6.60 -5.92 9.36
C THR A 26 7.42 -5.72 8.09
N ASP A 27 7.30 -6.62 7.12
CA ASP A 27 8.04 -6.54 5.87
C ASP A 27 7.56 -5.42 4.96
N ALA A 28 6.24 -5.15 4.92
CA ALA A 28 5.68 -3.99 4.24
C ALA A 28 6.24 -2.67 4.80
N ARG A 29 6.32 -2.51 6.12
CA ARG A 29 6.96 -1.33 6.72
C ARG A 29 8.43 -1.17 6.34
N LYS A 30 9.18 -2.28 6.24
CA LYS A 30 10.57 -2.24 5.77
C LYS A 30 10.69 -1.81 4.31
N LEU A 31 9.68 -2.07 3.46
CA LEU A 31 9.69 -1.62 2.06
C LEU A 31 9.62 -0.09 1.99
N ILE A 32 8.76 0.54 2.78
CA ILE A 32 8.67 2.00 2.85
C ILE A 32 10.00 2.61 3.30
N GLY A 33 10.66 2.01 4.30
CA GLY A 33 11.99 2.47 4.75
C GLY A 33 13.09 2.42 3.69
N LYS A 34 12.88 1.76 2.54
CA LYS A 34 13.81 1.68 1.41
C LYS A 34 13.48 2.63 0.27
N LEU A 35 12.40 3.41 0.38
CA LEU A 35 12.03 4.36 -0.66
C LEU A 35 13.10 5.44 -0.79
N ASP A 36 13.53 5.67 -2.03
CA ASP A 36 14.43 6.75 -2.35
C ASP A 36 13.66 8.08 -2.43
N MET A 37 14.06 9.03 -1.59
CA MET A 37 13.43 10.35 -1.55
C MET A 37 13.59 11.10 -2.87
N LYS A 38 14.71 10.92 -3.58
CA LYS A 38 14.92 11.56 -4.89
C LYS A 38 13.93 11.02 -5.92
N SER A 39 13.76 9.70 -6.05
CA SER A 39 12.74 9.12 -6.92
C SER A 39 11.30 9.51 -6.53
N LEU A 40 10.99 9.73 -5.24
CA LEU A 40 9.70 10.28 -4.82
C LEU A 40 9.50 11.74 -5.25
N GLN A 41 10.55 12.56 -5.20
CA GLN A 41 10.52 13.92 -5.73
C GLN A 41 10.30 13.92 -7.25
N GLU A 42 10.93 13.00 -7.97
CA GLU A 42 10.71 12.82 -9.41
C GLU A 42 9.27 12.41 -9.71
N LEU A 43 8.71 11.44 -8.96
CA LEU A 43 7.31 11.04 -9.06
C LEU A 43 6.37 12.23 -8.81
N ARG A 44 6.67 13.08 -7.82
CA ARG A 44 5.91 14.30 -7.53
C ARG A 44 5.90 15.28 -8.70
N LEU A 45 6.95 15.34 -9.52
CA LEU A 45 7.04 16.25 -10.66
C LEU A 45 6.26 15.75 -11.88
N VAL A 46 5.83 14.49 -11.90
CA VAL A 46 5.00 13.94 -12.99
C VAL A 46 3.69 14.72 -13.09
N THR A 47 3.43 15.26 -14.28
CA THR A 47 2.22 16.04 -14.59
C THR A 47 1.05 15.12 -14.94
N LYS A 48 1.32 14.04 -15.65
CA LYS A 48 0.36 13.00 -16.03
C LYS A 48 0.96 11.63 -15.76
N ALA A 49 0.37 10.90 -14.83
CA ALA A 49 0.79 9.57 -14.47
C ALA A 49 0.21 8.52 -15.45
N GLU A 50 0.92 7.40 -15.59
CA GLU A 50 0.37 6.22 -16.24
C GLU A 50 -0.64 5.55 -15.31
N LYS A 51 -1.64 4.87 -15.88
CA LYS A 51 -2.74 4.25 -15.12
C LYS A 51 -2.27 3.38 -13.93
N PRO A 52 -1.22 2.53 -14.05
CA PRO A 52 -0.76 1.73 -12.92
C PRO A 52 -0.18 2.56 -11.76
N VAL A 53 0.43 3.72 -12.08
CA VAL A 53 0.92 4.66 -11.05
C VAL A 53 -0.26 5.33 -10.36
N GLU A 54 -1.26 5.78 -11.13
CA GLU A 54 -2.48 6.38 -10.59
C GLU A 54 -3.21 5.42 -9.66
N ASP A 55 -3.38 4.17 -10.08
CA ASP A 55 -4.07 3.14 -9.30
C ASP A 55 -3.32 2.79 -8.02
N THR A 56 -1.98 2.74 -8.06
CA THR A 56 -1.15 2.54 -6.87
C THR A 56 -1.36 3.66 -5.86
N LEU A 57 -1.30 4.92 -6.30
CA LEU A 57 -1.48 6.06 -5.39
C LEU A 57 -2.93 6.18 -4.89
N ALA A 58 -3.91 5.89 -5.75
CA ALA A 58 -5.31 5.82 -5.37
C ALA A 58 -5.54 4.79 -4.24
N ALA A 59 -4.96 3.60 -4.38
CA ALA A 59 -5.04 2.57 -3.34
C ALA A 59 -4.40 3.03 -2.03
N ILE A 60 -3.22 3.66 -2.08
CA ILE A 60 -2.57 4.21 -0.88
C ILE A 60 -3.44 5.27 -0.21
N ILE A 61 -4.07 6.17 -0.97
CA ILE A 61 -4.98 7.17 -0.41
C ILE A 61 -6.18 6.51 0.27
N MET A 62 -6.77 5.48 -0.35
CA MET A 62 -7.87 4.74 0.26
C MET A 62 -7.45 4.10 1.59
N ILE A 63 -6.25 3.51 1.63
CA ILE A 63 -5.68 2.87 2.83
C ILE A 63 -5.42 3.90 3.94
N LEU A 64 -4.79 5.03 3.61
CA LEU A 64 -4.36 6.02 4.60
C LEU A 64 -5.48 6.95 5.08
N LYS A 65 -6.49 7.22 4.25
CA LYS A 65 -7.52 8.23 4.52
C LYS A 65 -8.89 7.60 4.66
N SER A 66 -9.48 7.14 3.56
CA SER A 66 -10.78 6.45 3.50
C SER A 66 -11.16 6.14 2.06
N SER A 67 -12.17 5.30 1.86
CA SER A 67 -12.74 4.98 0.55
C SER A 67 -13.54 6.12 -0.11
N THR A 68 -13.77 7.23 0.61
CA THR A 68 -14.48 8.43 0.12
C THR A 68 -13.54 9.60 -0.15
N ALA A 69 -12.24 9.43 0.12
CA ALA A 69 -11.24 10.44 -0.20
C ALA A 69 -11.14 10.63 -1.72
N ASP A 70 -10.69 11.83 -2.13
CA ASP A 70 -10.35 12.06 -3.53
C ASP A 70 -9.10 11.24 -3.88
N ILE A 71 -9.28 10.27 -4.77
CA ILE A 71 -8.24 9.34 -5.22
C ILE A 71 -7.63 9.73 -6.57
N THR A 72 -8.07 10.83 -7.17
CA THR A 72 -7.59 11.23 -8.49
C THR A 72 -6.12 11.63 -8.45
N TRP A 73 -5.43 11.48 -9.58
CA TRP A 73 -4.02 11.89 -9.65
C TRP A 73 -3.83 13.37 -9.37
N GLN A 74 -4.60 14.24 -10.04
CA GLN A 74 -4.41 15.69 -10.00
C GLN A 74 -4.68 16.30 -8.61
N GLU A 75 -5.68 15.79 -7.89
CA GLU A 75 -6.07 16.35 -6.60
C GLU A 75 -5.59 15.49 -5.44
N GLY A 76 -5.98 14.23 -5.38
CA GLY A 76 -5.63 13.32 -4.30
C GLY A 76 -4.14 13.05 -4.22
N ALA A 77 -3.59 12.44 -5.26
CA ALA A 77 -2.20 11.97 -5.26
C ALA A 77 -1.21 13.13 -5.20
N LYS A 78 -1.40 14.20 -5.99
CA LYS A 78 -0.51 15.36 -5.99
C LYS A 78 -0.54 16.11 -4.67
N ARG A 79 -1.70 16.24 -4.01
CA ARG A 79 -1.79 16.82 -2.66
C ARG A 79 -1.02 15.98 -1.64
N GLN A 80 -1.10 14.67 -1.76
CA GLN A 80 -0.41 13.77 -0.85
C GLN A 80 1.11 13.77 -1.07
N LEU A 81 1.55 13.78 -2.33
CA LEU A 81 2.96 13.91 -2.71
C LEU A 81 3.53 15.31 -2.47
N ALA A 82 2.70 16.34 -2.24
CA ALA A 82 3.17 17.69 -1.95
C ALA A 82 4.00 17.74 -0.66
N ASN A 83 3.67 16.90 0.32
CA ASN A 83 4.41 16.74 1.57
C ASN A 83 4.93 15.30 1.70
N LEU A 84 6.10 15.05 1.11
CA LEU A 84 6.72 13.73 1.07
C LEU A 84 7.10 13.20 2.46
N ASP A 85 7.53 14.06 3.38
CA ASP A 85 7.89 13.65 4.74
C ASP A 85 6.66 13.10 5.48
N LYS A 86 5.54 13.83 5.40
CA LYS A 86 4.26 13.38 5.98
C LYS A 86 3.74 12.12 5.29
N PHE A 87 3.87 12.01 3.96
CA PHE A 87 3.49 10.80 3.23
C PHE A 87 4.28 9.57 3.72
N MET A 88 5.60 9.72 3.91
CA MET A 88 6.47 8.67 4.43
C MET A 88 6.12 8.30 5.87
N GLU A 89 5.87 9.29 6.72
CA GLU A 89 5.43 9.06 8.10
C GLU A 89 4.11 8.29 8.14
N GLU A 90 3.09 8.72 7.38
CA GLU A 90 1.78 8.09 7.35
C GLU A 90 1.85 6.63 6.83
N THR A 91 2.66 6.36 5.82
CA THR A 91 2.85 4.99 5.28
C THR A 91 3.65 4.08 6.22
N GLN A 92 4.56 4.61 7.04
CA GLN A 92 5.29 3.84 8.05
C GLN A 92 4.46 3.55 9.30
N LEU A 93 3.64 4.51 9.73
CA LEU A 93 2.83 4.43 10.93
C LEU A 93 1.48 3.75 10.70
N PHE A 94 1.11 3.46 9.45
CA PHE A 94 -0.14 2.79 9.13
C PHE A 94 -0.26 1.44 9.86
N ASP A 95 -1.37 1.28 10.59
CA ASP A 95 -1.78 0.03 11.23
C ASP A 95 -3.09 -0.47 10.61
N LYS A 96 -3.15 -1.80 10.39
CA LYS A 96 -4.22 -2.49 9.66
C LYS A 96 -5.60 -2.38 10.32
N THR A 97 -5.65 -1.92 11.58
CA THR A 97 -6.86 -1.84 12.41
C THR A 97 -7.96 -1.00 11.78
N ASN A 98 -7.63 -0.13 10.82
CA ASN A 98 -8.58 0.74 10.11
C ASN A 98 -8.90 0.31 8.66
N LEU A 99 -8.46 -0.87 8.20
CA LEU A 99 -8.82 -1.37 6.87
C LEU A 99 -10.27 -1.88 6.85
N ILE A 100 -11.17 -1.05 6.31
CA ILE A 100 -12.57 -1.43 6.05
C ILE A 100 -12.60 -2.42 4.88
N SER A 101 -13.42 -3.47 4.94
CA SER A 101 -13.56 -4.51 3.89
C SER A 101 -13.75 -3.94 2.48
N VAL A 102 -14.46 -2.81 2.37
CA VAL A 102 -14.68 -2.07 1.12
C VAL A 102 -13.38 -1.61 0.46
N ILE A 103 -12.34 -1.31 1.23
CA ILE A 103 -11.02 -0.94 0.69
C ILE A 103 -10.34 -2.16 0.09
N ILE A 104 -10.43 -3.32 0.76
CA ILE A 104 -9.83 -4.58 0.30
C ILE A 104 -10.44 -5.01 -1.04
N ASP A 105 -11.76 -4.88 -1.21
CA ASP A 105 -12.44 -5.24 -2.46
C ASP A 105 -12.12 -4.28 -3.61
N LYS A 106 -11.84 -3.01 -3.30
CA LYS A 106 -11.52 -1.97 -4.31
C LYS A 106 -10.05 -1.95 -4.70
N VAL A 107 -9.16 -2.37 -3.81
CA VAL A 107 -7.72 -2.46 -4.05
C VAL A 107 -7.43 -3.83 -4.68
N GLN A 108 -7.80 -3.97 -5.94
CA GLN A 108 -7.33 -5.05 -6.80
C GLN A 108 -6.41 -4.44 -7.85
N LEU A 109 -5.12 -4.38 -7.53
CA LEU A 109 -4.15 -3.87 -8.48
C LEU A 109 -3.75 -5.01 -9.44
N GLU A 110 -3.88 -4.76 -10.74
CA GLU A 110 -3.39 -5.67 -11.77
C GLU A 110 -1.85 -5.69 -11.80
N ASN A 111 -1.27 -6.73 -12.40
CA ASN A 111 0.17 -6.82 -12.59
C ASN A 111 0.70 -5.57 -13.30
N ILE A 112 1.53 -4.81 -12.60
CA ILE A 112 2.08 -3.56 -13.11
C ILE A 112 3.15 -3.83 -14.18
N SER A 113 2.90 -3.34 -15.39
CA SER A 113 3.91 -3.13 -16.43
C SER A 113 4.08 -1.63 -16.64
N LEU A 114 5.06 -1.03 -15.96
CA LEU A 114 5.46 0.36 -16.19
C LEU A 114 6.64 0.40 -17.16
N ASN A 115 6.69 1.45 -17.97
CA ASN A 115 7.90 1.78 -18.72
C ASN A 115 9.04 2.05 -17.71
N GLN A 116 10.28 1.64 -18.02
CA GLN A 116 11.45 1.86 -17.16
C GLN A 116 11.73 3.37 -17.03
N THR A 117 11.07 4.00 -16.08
CA THR A 117 11.23 5.40 -15.69
C THR A 117 12.12 5.50 -14.46
N SER A 118 12.69 6.68 -14.19
CA SER A 118 13.60 6.89 -13.05
C SER A 118 12.92 6.65 -11.69
N TYR A 119 11.60 6.80 -11.61
CA TYR A 119 10.78 6.54 -10.42
C TYR A 119 10.13 5.15 -10.40
N TYR A 120 10.44 4.28 -11.36
CA TYR A 120 9.86 2.92 -11.49
C TYR A 120 9.99 2.11 -10.20
N ASN A 121 11.20 2.07 -9.64
CA ASN A 121 11.47 1.29 -8.42
C ASN A 121 10.69 1.80 -7.21
N THR A 122 10.47 3.12 -7.13
CA THR A 122 9.65 3.76 -6.09
C THR A 122 8.20 3.32 -6.22
N VAL A 123 7.61 3.40 -7.42
CA VAL A 123 6.23 2.98 -7.64
C VAL A 123 6.07 1.47 -7.41
N LEU A 124 7.03 0.66 -7.85
CA LEU A 124 7.00 -0.78 -7.59
C LEU A 124 7.10 -1.12 -6.10
N THR A 125 7.87 -0.34 -5.34
CA THR A 125 7.98 -0.52 -3.88
C THR A 125 6.68 -0.13 -3.19
N LEU A 126 6.06 0.97 -3.61
CA LEU A 126 4.75 1.42 -3.14
C LEU A 126 3.65 0.41 -3.49
N TYR A 127 3.67 -0.14 -4.70
CA TYR A 127 2.76 -1.20 -5.12
C TYR A 127 2.88 -2.46 -4.25
N LYS A 128 4.10 -2.88 -3.92
CA LYS A 128 4.32 -4.05 -3.05
C LYS A 128 3.96 -3.79 -1.59
N TRP A 129 3.87 -2.53 -1.19
CA TRP A 129 3.44 -2.16 0.15
C TRP A 129 1.92 -2.26 0.30
N VAL A 130 1.18 -1.90 -0.76
CA VAL A 130 -0.28 -2.09 -0.88
C VAL A 130 -0.61 -3.59 -0.89
#